data_AF-A0A3M1DQG6-F1
#
_entry.id   AF-A0A3M1DQG6-F1
#
_cell.length_a   1.000
_cell.length_b   1.000
_cell.length_c   1.000
_cell.angle_alpha   90.00
_cell.angle_beta   90.00
_cell.angle_gamma   90.00
#
_symmetry.space_group_name_H-M   'P 1'
#
loop_
_entity.id
_entity.type
_entity.pdbx_description
1 polymer ?
#
loop_
_entity_poly.entity_id
_entity_poly.type
_entity_poly.pdbx_seq_one_letter_code
_entity_poly.pdbx_strand_id
1 'polypeptide(L)'
;MPDALSVQHLAHITEATITFGDLTVFVGPQASGKSLVAQLWKLWLDSGPIQSRLRMFGYLWKDWADFLWVYFGRGCERTWRETRMEVDDQPV
;
A
#
# COMPACT_ATOMS: atom_id res chain seq x y z
N MET A 1 1.92 -17.13 1.46
CA MET A 1 1.72 -15.70 1.14
C MET A 1 0.23 -15.51 1.02
N PRO A 2 -0.30 -14.31 1.25
CA PRO A 2 -1.71 -14.06 0.98
C PRO A 2 -1.96 -14.16 -0.52
N ASP A 3 -3.15 -14.60 -0.88
CA ASP A 3 -3.52 -14.98 -2.24
C ASP A 3 -4.31 -13.87 -2.95
N ALA A 4 -4.96 -12.97 -2.20
CA ALA A 4 -5.77 -11.90 -2.76
C ALA A 4 -5.56 -10.54 -2.08
N LEU A 5 -5.58 -9.49 -2.89
CA LEU A 5 -5.60 -8.08 -2.49
C LEU A 5 -6.82 -7.40 -3.11
N SER A 6 -7.66 -6.80 -2.28
CA SER A 6 -8.68 -5.85 -2.72
C SER A 6 -8.31 -4.45 -2.23
N VAL A 7 -8.42 -3.47 -3.11
CA VAL A 7 -8.16 -2.07 -2.77
C VAL A 7 -9.22 -1.15 -3.36
N GLN A 8 -9.67 -0.20 -2.57
CA GLN A 8 -10.61 0.84 -2.97
C GLN A 8 -10.05 2.22 -2.65
N HIS A 9 -10.38 3.20 -3.49
CA HIS A 9 -10.01 4.61 -3.31
C HIS A 9 -8.48 4.82 -3.13
N LEU A 10 -7.70 4.19 -3.99
CA LEU A 10 -6.24 4.34 -4.03
C LEU A 10 -5.85 5.34 -5.13
N ALA A 11 -5.52 6.58 -4.76
CA ALA A 11 -5.34 7.68 -5.72
C ALA A 11 -6.50 7.76 -6.72
N HIS A 12 -6.23 7.53 -8.01
CA HIS A 12 -7.22 7.52 -9.09
C HIS A 12 -7.82 6.13 -9.35
N ILE A 13 -7.40 5.09 -8.63
CA ILE A 13 -7.97 3.74 -8.71
C ILE A 13 -9.21 3.73 -7.80
N THR A 14 -10.39 3.61 -8.41
CA THR A 14 -11.66 3.48 -7.68
C THR A 14 -11.73 2.14 -6.94
N GLU A 15 -11.42 1.05 -7.65
CA GLU A 15 -11.43 -0.31 -7.13
C GLU A 15 -10.48 -1.19 -7.94
N ALA A 16 -9.78 -2.10 -7.28
CA ALA A 16 -9.02 -3.16 -7.91
C ALA A 16 -8.97 -4.41 -7.01
N THR A 17 -9.29 -5.56 -7.59
CA THR A 17 -9.12 -6.87 -6.96
C THR A 17 -8.06 -7.65 -7.72
N ILE A 18 -7.05 -8.14 -7.02
CA ILE A 18 -5.91 -8.87 -7.57
C ILE A 18 -5.80 -10.20 -6.86
N THR A 19 -5.83 -11.29 -7.61
CA THR A 19 -5.42 -12.61 -7.14
C THR A 19 -3.97 -12.85 -7.59
N PHE A 20 -3.08 -13.11 -6.64
CA PHE A 20 -1.68 -13.36 -6.93
C PHE A 20 -1.46 -14.83 -7.28
N GLY A 21 -0.71 -15.07 -8.36
CA GLY A 21 -0.14 -16.39 -8.66
C GLY A 21 1.38 -16.39 -8.47
N ASP A 22 2.05 -17.47 -8.88
CA ASP A 22 3.51 -17.63 -8.78
C ASP A 22 4.29 -16.46 -9.43
N LEU A 23 3.75 -15.93 -10.53
CA LEU A 23 4.22 -14.71 -11.18
C LEU A 23 3.02 -13.86 -11.59
N THR A 24 2.94 -12.64 -11.05
CA THR A 24 1.90 -11.66 -11.38
C THR A 24 2.52 -10.47 -12.09
N VAL A 25 2.03 -10.12 -13.27
CA VAL A 25 2.55 -9.00 -14.09
C VAL A 25 1.48 -7.94 -14.29
N PHE A 26 1.77 -6.72 -13.86
CA PHE A 26 0.89 -5.57 -14.08
C PHE A 26 1.21 -4.88 -15.41
N VAL A 27 0.25 -4.85 -16.34
CA VAL A 27 0.38 -4.22 -17.67
C VAL A 27 -0.72 -3.17 -17.86
N GLY A 28 -0.41 -2.07 -18.54
CA GLY A 28 -1.39 -1.02 -18.83
C GLY A 28 -0.74 0.34 -19.14
N PRO A 29 -1.53 1.34 -19.57
CA PRO A 29 -1.05 2.67 -19.98
C PRO A 29 -0.23 3.39 -18.89
N GLN A 30 0.57 4.39 -19.28
CA GLN A 30 1.30 5.21 -18.30
C GLN A 30 0.34 5.84 -17.28
N ALA A 31 0.82 5.99 -16.04
CA ALA A 31 0.06 6.56 -14.93
C ALA A 31 -1.24 5.79 -14.57
N SER A 32 -1.44 4.57 -15.08
CA SER A 32 -2.61 3.76 -14.74
C SER A 32 -2.63 3.22 -13.30
N GLY A 33 -1.60 3.48 -12.49
CA GLY A 33 -1.57 3.08 -11.07
C GLY A 33 -0.95 1.72 -10.77
N LYS A 34 -0.36 1.04 -11.75
CA LYS A 34 0.36 -0.25 -11.58
C LYS A 34 1.37 -0.21 -10.43
N SER A 35 2.23 0.80 -10.43
CA SER A 35 3.26 0.96 -9.40
C SER A 35 2.66 1.29 -8.02
N LEU A 36 1.52 1.99 -7.97
CA LEU A 36 0.85 2.32 -6.71
C LEU A 36 0.34 1.05 -6.02
N VAL A 37 -0.32 0.16 -6.78
CA VAL A 37 -0.79 -1.14 -6.27
C VAL A 37 0.39 -1.97 -5.76
N ALA A 38 1.47 -2.08 -6.54
CA ALA A 38 2.65 -2.83 -6.14
C ALA A 38 3.36 -2.23 -4.91
N GLN A 39 3.42 -0.89 -4.81
CA GLN A 39 4.02 -0.20 -3.67
C GLN A 39 3.19 -0.38 -2.40
N LEU A 40 1.86 -0.29 -2.48
CA LEU A 40 0.96 -0.56 -1.36
C LEU A 40 1.11 -2.00 -0.88
N TRP A 41 1.13 -2.95 -1.83
CA TRP A 41 1.29 -4.36 -1.53
C TRP A 41 2.62 -4.65 -0.83
N LYS A 42 3.72 -4.10 -1.34
CA LYS A 42 5.04 -4.22 -0.71
C LYS A 42 5.05 -3.62 0.69
N LEU A 43 4.43 -2.44 0.87
CA LEU A 43 4.36 -1.82 2.19
C LEU A 43 3.62 -2.72 3.19
N TRP A 44 2.52 -3.33 2.78
CA TRP A 44 1.78 -4.25 3.63
C TRP A 44 2.63 -5.46 4.06
N LEU A 45 3.25 -6.13 3.08
CA LEU A 45 4.09 -7.31 3.30
C LEU A 45 5.29 -7.04 4.23
N ASP A 46 5.89 -5.86 4.12
CA ASP A 46 7.11 -5.51 4.85
C ASP A 46 6.90 -4.46 5.93
N SER A 47 5.65 -4.21 6.33
CA SER A 47 5.27 -3.15 7.26
C SER A 47 6.07 -3.23 8.56
N GLY A 48 6.21 -4.42 9.16
CA GLY A 48 7.00 -4.65 10.38
C GLY A 48 8.48 -4.26 10.23
N PRO A 49 9.25 -4.88 9.32
CA PRO A 49 10.64 -4.51 9.06
C PRO A 49 10.86 -3.04 8.66
N ILE A 50 9.97 -2.47 7.84
CA ILE A 50 10.02 -1.05 7.43
C ILE A 50 9.88 -0.16 8.67
N GLN A 51 8.86 -0.41 9.50
CA GLN A 51 8.63 0.32 10.74
C GLN A 51 9.83 0.18 11.70
N SER A 52 10.37 -1.01 11.85
CA SER A 52 11.54 -1.24 12.71
C SER A 52 12.75 -0.41 12.27
N ARG A 53 13.06 -0.40 10.96
CA ARG A 53 14.17 0.42 10.43
C ARG A 53 13.93 1.91 10.60
N LEU A 54 12.73 2.39 10.29
CA LEU A 54 12.42 3.81 10.44
C LEU A 54 12.57 4.25 11.91
N ARG A 55 12.09 3.46 12.88
CA ARG A 55 12.32 3.74 14.30
C ARG A 55 13.79 3.74 14.69
N MET A 56 14.58 2.80 14.17
CA MET A 56 16.02 2.73 14.42
C MET A 56 16.75 4.01 13.98
N PHE A 57 16.29 4.67 12.92
CA PHE A 57 16.84 5.95 12.44
C PHE A 57 16.15 7.19 13.04
N GLY A 58 15.34 7.02 14.10
CA GLY A 58 14.75 8.12 14.85
C GLY A 58 13.46 8.69 14.24
N TYR A 59 12.87 8.06 13.23
CA TYR A 59 11.55 8.44 12.75
C TYR A 59 10.47 7.97 13.73
N LEU A 60 9.53 8.85 14.02
CA LEU A 60 8.41 8.61 14.92
C LEU A 60 7.10 8.94 14.21
N TRP A 61 6.05 8.19 14.52
CA TRP A 61 4.69 8.44 14.07
C TRP A 61 3.69 8.01 15.15
N LYS A 62 2.50 8.63 15.16
CA LYS A 62 1.47 8.39 16.19
C LYS A 62 0.46 7.32 15.81
N ASP A 63 0.09 7.27 14.55
CA ASP A 63 -0.93 6.36 14.01
C ASP A 63 -0.53 5.89 12.61
N TRP A 64 -1.41 5.10 11.99
CA TRP A 64 -1.17 4.58 10.65
C TRP A 64 -1.09 5.68 9.60
N ALA A 65 -1.93 6.72 9.69
CA ALA A 65 -1.90 7.81 8.72
C ALA A 65 -0.56 8.56 8.78
N ASP A 66 -0.08 8.86 9.98
CA ASP A 66 1.22 9.50 10.21
C ASP A 66 2.39 8.61 9.75
N PHE A 67 2.30 7.29 9.94
CA PHE A 67 3.26 6.34 9.36
C PHE A 67 3.33 6.44 7.84
N LEU A 68 2.18 6.48 7.17
CA LEU A 68 2.12 6.62 5.72
C LEU A 68 2.73 7.94 5.24
N TRP A 69 2.68 9.00 6.05
CA TRP A 69 3.36 10.26 5.75
C TRP A 69 4.88 10.14 5.82
N VAL A 70 5.38 9.43 6.85
CA VAL A 70 6.82 9.15 6.99
C VAL A 70 7.30 8.27 5.82
N TYR A 71 6.52 7.27 5.42
CA TYR A 71 6.91 6.31 4.40
C TYR A 71 6.80 6.84 2.97
N PHE A 72 5.65 7.40 2.58
CA PHE A 72 5.43 7.91 1.22
C PHE A 72 5.89 9.35 1.01
N GLY A 73 6.20 10.06 2.10
CA GLY A 73 6.53 11.47 2.07
C GLY A 73 5.29 12.39 2.22
N ARG A 74 5.55 13.64 2.59
CA ARG A 74 4.50 14.65 2.78
C ARG A 74 3.85 15.04 1.45
N GLY A 75 2.55 15.33 1.48
CA GLY A 75 1.76 15.70 0.29
C GLY A 75 1.11 14.52 -0.45
N CYS A 76 1.40 13.28 -0.05
CA CYS A 76 0.71 12.08 -0.54
C CYS A 76 -0.56 11.74 0.25
N GLU A 77 -0.99 12.59 1.18
CA GLU A 77 -2.07 12.27 2.12
C GLU A 77 -3.37 11.87 1.42
N ARG A 78 -3.74 12.62 0.37
CA ARG A 78 -4.97 12.36 -0.38
C ARG A 78 -5.00 10.98 -1.04
N THR A 79 -3.83 10.46 -1.40
CA THR A 79 -3.74 9.16 -2.08
C THR A 79 -4.11 8.01 -1.15
N TRP A 80 -3.74 8.10 0.12
CA TRP A 80 -3.79 6.95 1.03
C TRP A 80 -4.84 7.07 2.15
N ARG A 81 -5.27 8.30 2.48
CA ARG A 81 -6.17 8.55 3.61
C ARG A 81 -7.55 7.92 3.45
N GLU A 82 -8.03 7.83 2.21
CA GLU A 82 -9.33 7.24 1.88
C GLU A 82 -9.21 5.79 1.42
N THR A 83 -7.97 5.30 1.25
CA THR A 83 -7.72 3.96 0.76
C THR A 83 -8.21 2.93 1.75
N ARG A 84 -8.96 1.96 1.24
CA ARG A 84 -9.37 0.76 1.98
C ARG A 84 -8.68 -0.43 1.35
N MET A 85 -8.16 -1.30 2.21
CA MET A 85 -7.40 -2.46 1.79
C MET A 85 -7.94 -3.70 2.52
N GLU A 86 -8.14 -4.76 1.77
CA GLU A 86 -8.48 -6.08 2.29
C GLU A 86 -7.48 -7.09 1.72
N VAL A 87 -7.06 -8.02 2.57
CA VAL A 87 -6.17 -9.12 2.20
C VAL A 87 -6.82 -10.42 2.60
N ASP A 88 -6.98 -11.33 1.64
CA ASP A 88 -7.72 -12.60 1.83
C ASP A 88 -9.08 -12.39 2.53
N ASP A 89 -9.86 -11.42 2.04
CA ASP A 89 -11.17 -11.01 2.57
C ASP A 89 -11.16 -10.49 4.03
N GLN A 90 -9.99 -10.13 4.56
CA GLN A 90 -9.83 -9.51 5.87
C GLN A 90 -9.44 -8.03 5.73
N PRO A 91 -10.16 -7.10 6.37
CA PRO A 91 -9.78 -5.69 6.38
C PRO A 91 -8.46 -5.48 7.13
N VAL A 92 -7.64 -4.55 6.63
CA VAL A 92 -6.33 -4.19 7.20
C VAL A 92 -6.37 -2.80 7.84
#